data_AF-A0A6J0Y0Y5-F1
#
_entry.id   AF-A0A6J0Y0Y5-F1
#
_cell.length_a   1.000
_cell.length_b   1.000
_cell.length_c   1.000
_cell.angle_alpha   90.00
_cell.angle_beta   90.00
_cell.angle_gamma   90.00
#
_symmetry.space_group_name_H-M   'P 1'
#
loop_
_entity.id
_entity.type
_entity.pdbx_description
1 polymer ?
#
loop_
_entity_poly.entity_id
_entity_poly.type
_entity_poly.pdbx_seq_one_letter_code
_entity_poly.pdbx_strand_id
1 'polypeptide(L)'
;MILTKAQYDEIAQCLVSVPPTRQSLRKLKQRFPSQSQATLLSIFSQEYQKHIKRTHAKHHTSEAIESYYQRYLNGVEENGAAPVLLELANEVEYAPSLMARIILERFLQEHEEAP
;
A
#
# COMPACT_ATOMS: atom_id res chain seq x y z
N MET A 1 27.73 -1.07 12.41
CA MET A 1 26.91 -0.86 13.62
C MET A 1 25.86 -1.96 13.64
N ILE A 2 25.73 -2.73 14.72
CA ILE A 2 24.69 -3.75 14.85
C ILE A 2 23.50 -3.08 15.51
N LEU A 3 22.33 -3.12 14.85
CA LEU A 3 21.10 -2.56 15.38
C LEU A 3 20.61 -3.42 16.55
N THR A 4 20.36 -2.82 17.72
CA THR A 4 19.84 -3.60 18.85
C THR A 4 18.38 -3.98 18.61
N LYS A 5 17.91 -5.05 19.27
CA LYS A 5 16.50 -5.45 19.20
C LYS A 5 15.56 -4.31 19.62
N ALA A 6 15.88 -3.59 20.69
CA ALA A 6 15.09 -2.45 21.15
C ALA A 6 15.00 -1.32 20.10
N GLN A 7 16.12 -1.02 19.42
CA GLN A 7 16.13 -0.04 18.32
C GLN A 7 15.30 -0.51 17.13
N TYR A 8 15.35 -1.81 16.80
CA TYR A 8 14.51 -2.37 15.75
C TYR A 8 13.03 -2.23 16.09
N ASP A 9 12.65 -2.63 17.31
CA ASP A 9 11.27 -2.61 17.78
C ASP A 9 10.72 -1.18 17.81
N GLU A 10 11.52 -0.18 18.18
CA GLU A 10 11.13 1.24 18.12
C GLU A 10 10.86 1.71 16.69
N ILE A 11 11.74 1.36 15.74
CA ILE A 11 11.58 1.71 14.32
C ILE A 11 10.33 1.01 13.76
N ALA A 12 10.15 -0.27 14.04
CA ALA A 12 8.99 -1.05 13.59
C ALA A 12 7.68 -0.50 14.18
N GLN A 13 7.65 -0.14 15.46
CA GLN A 13 6.49 0.48 16.09
C GLN A 13 6.15 1.83 15.46
N CYS A 14 7.15 2.62 15.08
CA CYS A 14 6.92 3.84 14.30
C CYS A 14 6.27 3.52 12.96
N LEU A 15 6.63 2.42 12.29
CA LEU A 15 6.08 2.05 10.99
C LEU A 15 4.64 1.55 11.05
N VAL A 16 4.17 1.04 12.19
CA VAL A 16 2.75 0.69 12.40
C VAL A 16 1.85 1.93 12.35
N SER A 17 2.35 3.10 12.75
CA SER A 17 1.55 4.34 12.82
C SER A 17 1.67 5.24 11.60
N VAL A 18 2.39 4.81 10.56
CA VAL A 18 2.49 5.58 9.31
C VAL A 18 1.95 4.73 8.15
N PRO A 19 1.13 5.31 7.25
CA PRO A 19 0.70 4.62 6.04
C PRO A 19 1.89 3.99 5.31
N PRO A 20 1.74 2.86 4.62
CA PRO A 20 2.85 2.19 3.94
C PRO A 20 3.31 2.90 2.64
N THR A 21 3.50 4.22 2.67
CA THR A 21 3.78 5.07 1.51
C THR A 21 5.22 5.58 1.51
N ARG A 22 5.67 6.12 0.36
CA ARG A 22 7.01 6.75 0.22
C ARG A 22 7.21 7.92 1.20
N GLN A 23 6.15 8.57 1.66
CA GLN A 23 6.21 9.65 2.63
C GLN A 23 6.71 9.15 4.00
N SER A 24 6.44 7.90 4.33
CA SER A 24 6.76 7.27 5.60
C SER A 24 8.25 7.04 5.76
N LEU A 25 8.91 6.68 4.66
CA LEU A 25 10.37 6.59 4.63
C LEU A 25 11.04 7.95 4.92
N ARG A 26 10.48 9.06 4.41
CA ARG A 26 11.00 10.41 4.71
C ARG A 26 10.88 10.72 6.21
N LYS A 27 9.73 10.44 6.82
CA LYS A 27 9.51 10.60 8.26
C LYS A 27 10.45 9.70 9.08
N LEU A 28 10.69 8.47 8.63
CA LEU A 28 11.58 7.53 9.28
C LEU A 28 13.04 8.04 9.30
N LYS A 29 13.51 8.59 8.18
CA LYS A 29 14.85 9.20 8.09
C LYS A 29 15.02 10.42 9.01
N GLN A 30 13.98 11.24 9.15
CA GLN A 30 14.00 12.39 10.06
C GLN A 30 14.02 11.96 11.53
N ARG A 31 13.30 10.88 11.87
CA ARG A 31 13.20 10.38 13.24
C ARG A 31 14.43 9.59 13.70
N PHE A 32 15.10 8.90 12.78
CA PHE A 32 16.25 8.05 13.08
C PHE A 32 17.51 8.45 12.28
N PRO A 33 18.02 9.69 12.43
CA PRO A 33 19.11 10.21 11.60
C PRO A 33 20.45 9.52 11.85
N SER A 34 20.60 8.84 12.99
CA SER A 34 21.79 8.05 13.33
C SER A 34 21.87 6.71 12.59
N GLN A 35 20.77 6.28 11.96
CA GLN A 35 20.71 5.02 11.22
C GLN A 35 21.00 5.23 9.73
N SER A 36 21.67 4.26 9.13
CA SER A 36 21.95 4.33 7.70
C SER A 36 20.66 4.26 6.88
N GLN A 37 20.63 4.93 5.73
CA GLN A 37 19.49 4.87 4.81
C GLN A 37 19.18 3.43 4.38
N ALA A 38 20.21 2.61 4.12
CA ALA A 38 20.03 1.22 3.71
C ALA A 38 19.34 0.39 4.81
N THR A 39 19.74 0.60 6.07
CA THR A 39 19.12 -0.06 7.23
C THR A 39 17.65 0.31 7.36
N LEU A 40 17.34 1.62 7.33
CA LEU A 40 15.96 2.11 7.43
C LEU A 40 15.08 1.61 6.28
N LEU A 41 15.61 1.58 5.06
CA LEU A 41 14.94 1.00 3.89
C LEU A 41 14.65 -0.48 4.07
N SER A 42 15.63 -1.26 4.55
CA SER A 42 15.46 -2.70 4.77
C SER A 42 14.37 -2.98 5.80
N ILE A 43 14.35 -2.24 6.92
CA ILE A 43 13.32 -2.39 7.95
C ILE A 43 11.95 -1.99 7.38
N PHE A 44 11.87 -0.85 6.69
CA PHE A 44 10.64 -0.40 6.04
C PHE A 44 10.09 -1.46 5.08
N SER A 45 10.92 -2.01 4.18
CA SER A 45 10.49 -3.04 3.23
C SER A 45 9.98 -4.30 3.92
N GLN A 46 10.58 -4.72 5.03
CA GLN A 46 10.12 -5.89 5.79
C GLN A 46 8.77 -5.64 6.44
N GLU A 47 8.58 -4.50 7.12
CA GLU A 47 7.30 -4.19 7.75
C GLU A 47 6.19 -3.96 6.73
N TYR A 48 6.51 -3.30 5.61
CA TYR A 48 5.60 -3.16 4.47
C TYR A 48 5.13 -4.53 3.95
N GLN A 49 6.06 -5.46 3.70
CA GLN A 49 5.71 -6.80 3.23
C GLN A 49 4.85 -7.56 4.24
N LYS A 50 5.14 -7.45 5.55
CA LYS A 50 4.34 -8.08 6.61
C LYS A 50 2.92 -7.50 6.63
N HIS A 51 2.77 -6.17 6.51
CA HIS A 51 1.47 -5.51 6.42
C HIS A 51 0.66 -6.03 5.24
N ILE A 52 1.21 -5.97 4.03
CA ILE A 52 0.54 -6.45 2.82
C ILE A 52 0.12 -7.92 2.97
N LYS A 53 0.97 -8.80 3.50
CA LYS A 53 0.62 -10.21 3.72
C LYS A 53 -0.54 -10.39 4.71
N ARG A 54 -0.58 -9.61 5.80
CA ARG A 54 -1.65 -9.67 6.81
C ARG A 54 -2.98 -9.16 6.26
N THR A 55 -2.94 -8.15 5.40
CA THR A 55 -4.14 -7.49 4.86
C THR A 55 -4.56 -8.01 3.49
N HIS A 56 -3.77 -8.84 2.81
CA HIS A 56 -4.06 -9.29 1.44
C HIS A 56 -5.47 -9.87 1.27
N ALA A 57 -5.89 -10.74 2.20
CA ALA A 57 -7.18 -11.43 2.11
C ALA A 57 -8.38 -10.47 2.17
N LYS A 58 -8.32 -9.38 2.97
CA LYS A 58 -9.44 -8.42 3.08
C LYS A 58 -9.67 -7.63 1.78
N HIS A 59 -8.69 -7.56 0.89
CA HIS A 59 -8.80 -6.86 -0.39
C HIS A 59 -9.38 -7.72 -1.52
N HIS A 60 -9.58 -9.02 -1.29
CA HIS A 60 -10.06 -9.97 -2.30
C HIS A 60 -11.46 -10.51 -2.00
N THR A 61 -12.21 -9.89 -1.09
CA THR A 61 -13.64 -10.19 -0.93
C THR A 61 -14.41 -9.58 -2.11
N SER A 62 -15.51 -10.20 -2.53
CA SER A 62 -16.35 -9.67 -3.62
C SER A 62 -16.80 -8.23 -3.34
N GLU A 63 -17.15 -7.94 -2.09
CA GLU A 63 -17.52 -6.59 -1.64
C GLU A 63 -16.37 -5.58 -1.80
N ALA A 64 -15.15 -5.93 -1.39
CA ALA A 64 -13.99 -5.05 -1.52
C ALA A 64 -13.63 -4.82 -2.99
N ILE A 65 -13.62 -5.88 -3.80
CA ILE A 65 -13.33 -5.80 -5.23
C ILE A 65 -14.31 -4.87 -5.93
N GLU A 66 -15.62 -5.05 -5.69
CA GLU A 66 -16.65 -4.21 -6.31
C GLU A 66 -16.53 -2.75 -5.85
N SER A 67 -16.34 -2.52 -4.56
CA SER A 67 -16.14 -1.18 -3.99
C SER A 67 -14.93 -0.46 -4.62
N TYR A 68 -13.80 -1.15 -4.77
CA TYR A 68 -12.61 -0.58 -5.40
C TYR A 68 -12.82 -0.29 -6.88
N TYR A 69 -13.50 -1.18 -7.61
CA TYR A 69 -13.79 -1.00 -9.02
C TYR A 69 -14.70 0.21 -9.26
N GLN A 70 -15.80 0.32 -8.51
CA GLN A 70 -16.70 1.48 -8.59
C GLN A 70 -16.00 2.78 -8.21
N ARG A 71 -15.19 2.79 -7.14
CA ARG A 71 -14.41 3.97 -6.74
C ARG A 71 -13.43 4.41 -7.82
N TYR A 72 -12.79 3.46 -8.51
CA TYR A 72 -11.89 3.71 -9.63
C TYR A 72 -12.64 4.32 -10.83
N LEU A 73 -13.75 3.71 -11.26
CA LEU A 73 -14.56 4.20 -12.39
C LEU A 73 -15.02 5.64 -12.14
N ASN A 74 -15.62 5.90 -10.98
CA ASN A 74 -16.08 7.23 -10.59
C ASN A 74 -14.94 8.27 -10.64
N GLY A 75 -13.74 7.91 -10.14
CA GLY A 75 -12.60 8.82 -10.14
C GLY A 75 -12.07 9.12 -11.54
N VAL A 76 -12.05 8.12 -12.42
CA VAL A 76 -11.61 8.29 -13.82
C VAL A 76 -12.62 9.10 -14.62
N GLU A 77 -13.92 8.88 -14.40
CA GLU A 77 -15.00 9.66 -15.02
C GLU A 77 -14.97 11.13 -14.60
N GLU A 78 -14.72 11.40 -13.31
CA GLU A 78 -14.61 12.77 -12.79
C GLU A 78 -13.37 13.50 -13.32
N ASN A 79 -12.20 12.83 -13.34
CA ASN A 79 -10.96 13.40 -13.86
C ASN A 79 -9.99 12.32 -14.35
N GLY A 80 -10.01 12.02 -15.65
CA GLY A 80 -9.12 11.04 -16.27
C GLY A 80 -7.61 11.36 -16.21
N ALA A 81 -7.22 12.58 -15.84
CA ALA A 81 -5.82 12.95 -15.64
C ALA A 81 -5.34 12.75 -14.19
N ALA A 82 -6.25 12.47 -13.25
CA ALA A 82 -5.90 12.26 -11.84
C ALA A 82 -5.20 10.91 -11.63
N PRO A 83 -4.33 10.80 -10.61
CA PRO A 83 -3.68 9.55 -10.25
C PRO A 83 -4.62 8.61 -9.45
N VAL A 84 -5.83 8.38 -9.95
CA VAL A 84 -6.96 7.71 -9.26
C VAL A 84 -6.52 6.38 -8.63
N LEU A 85 -5.80 5.54 -9.37
CA LEU A 85 -5.32 4.26 -8.90
C LEU A 85 -4.37 4.38 -7.69
N LEU A 86 -3.48 5.37 -7.72
CA LEU A 86 -2.52 5.61 -6.64
C LEU A 86 -3.24 6.12 -5.40
N GLU A 87 -4.21 7.02 -5.56
CA GLU A 87 -5.02 7.54 -4.47
C GLU A 87 -5.83 6.42 -3.82
N LEU A 88 -6.56 5.63 -4.61
CA LEU A 88 -7.31 4.46 -4.15
C LEU A 88 -6.43 3.47 -3.37
N ALA A 89 -5.23 3.14 -3.89
CA ALA A 89 -4.32 2.25 -3.20
C ALA A 89 -3.84 2.83 -1.85
N ASN A 90 -3.60 4.14 -1.77
CA ASN A 90 -3.20 4.80 -0.53
C ASN A 90 -4.35 4.87 0.49
N GLU A 91 -5.59 5.13 0.05
CA GLU A 91 -6.80 5.19 0.90
C GLU A 91 -6.98 3.90 1.70
N VAL A 92 -6.66 2.74 1.11
CA VAL A 92 -6.83 1.42 1.75
C VAL A 92 -5.52 0.77 2.19
N GLU A 93 -4.43 1.53 2.18
CA GLU A 93 -3.08 1.09 2.59
C GLU A 93 -2.60 -0.17 1.86
N TYR A 94 -2.81 -0.22 0.55
CA TYR A 94 -2.48 -1.35 -0.30
C TYR A 94 -1.45 -0.98 -1.38
N ALA A 95 -0.81 -2.01 -1.97
CA ALA A 95 0.19 -1.77 -2.99
C ALA A 95 -0.48 -1.30 -4.30
N PRO A 96 -0.02 -0.20 -4.95
CA PRO A 96 -0.62 0.26 -6.19
C PRO A 96 -0.64 -0.78 -7.31
N SER A 97 0.41 -1.61 -7.40
CA SER A 97 0.47 -2.70 -8.38
C SER A 97 -0.54 -3.82 -8.09
N LEU A 98 -0.82 -4.11 -6.81
CA LEU A 98 -1.84 -5.10 -6.44
C LEU A 98 -3.25 -4.54 -6.60
N MET A 99 -3.45 -3.24 -6.33
CA MET A 99 -4.70 -2.56 -6.65
C MET A 99 -4.97 -2.58 -8.15
N ALA A 100 -3.96 -2.27 -8.98
CA ALA A 100 -4.08 -2.34 -10.44
C ALA A 100 -4.55 -3.73 -10.91
N ARG A 101 -4.00 -4.78 -10.29
CA ARG A 101 -4.36 -6.16 -10.57
C ARG A 101 -5.84 -6.43 -10.25
N ILE A 102 -6.33 -6.00 -9.08
CA ILE A 102 -7.75 -6.17 -8.70
C ILE A 102 -8.68 -5.49 -9.72
N ILE A 103 -8.38 -4.23 -10.07
CA ILE A 103 -9.18 -3.47 -11.05
C ILE A 103 -9.20 -4.16 -12.41
N LEU A 104 -8.04 -4.61 -12.89
CA LEU A 104 -7.93 -5.30 -14.16
C LEU A 104 -8.67 -6.64 -14.17
N GLU A 105 -8.51 -7.45 -13.12
CA GLU A 105 -9.19 -8.75 -13.01
C GLU A 105 -10.71 -8.57 -12.98
N ARG A 106 -11.23 -7.58 -12.24
CA ARG A 106 -12.66 -7.28 -12.17
C ARG A 106 -13.23 -6.74 -13.49
N PHE A 107 -12.48 -5.90 -14.20
CA PHE A 107 -12.83 -5.44 -15.54
C PHE A 107 -12.94 -6.61 -16.52
N LEU A 108 -11.97 -7.52 -16.51
CA LEU A 108 -12.00 -8.69 -17.39
C LEU A 108 -13.18 -9.61 -17.08
N GLN A 109 -13.51 -9.83 -15.80
CA GLN A 109 -14.70 -10.60 -15.41
C GLN A 109 -15.99 -10.00 -15.98
N GLU A 110 -16.16 -8.68 -15.92
CA GLU A 110 -17.32 -7.98 -16.50
C GLU A 110 -17.46 -8.23 -18.00
N HIS A 111 -16.34 -8.21 -18.71
CA HIS A 111 -16.28 -8.35 -20.15
C HIS A 111 -16.33 -9.80 -20.65
N GLU A 112 -15.96 -10.77 -19.80
CA GLU A 112 -16.18 -12.20 -20.07
C GLU A 112 -17.63 -12.63 -19.83
N GLU A 113 -18.35 -11.93 -18.93
CA GLU A 113 -19.76 -12.19 -18.63
C GLU A 113 -20.74 -11.49 -19.58
N ALA A 114 -20.26 -10.57 -20.42
CA ALA A 114 -21.08 -9.89 -21.44
C ALA A 114 -21.30 -10.81 -22.67
N PRO A 115 -22.57 -11.08 -23.08
CA PRO A 115 -22.90 -11.99 -24.18
C PRO A 115 -22.52 -11.47 -25.58
#